data_AF-A0A382NVY2-F1
#
_entry.id   AF-A0A382NVY2-F1
#
_cell.length_a   1.000
_cell.length_b   1.000
_cell.length_c   1.000
_cell.angle_alpha   90.00
_cell.angle_beta   90.00
_cell.angle_gamma   90.00
#
_symmetry.space_group_name_H-M   'P 1'
#
loop_
_entity.id
_entity.type
_entity.pdbx_description
1 polymer ?
#
loop_
_entity_poly.entity_id
_entity_poly.type
_entity_poly.pdbx_seq_one_letter_code
_entity_poly.pdbx_strand_id
1 'polypeptide(L)' 'MLEKFERIKLGHFPTPIEHLKNISKYLGGPNVFIKRDDCTGLATGGNKT' A
#
# COMPACT_ATOMS: atom_id res chain seq x y z
N MET A 1 21.46 5.28 -0.33
CA MET A 1 21.54 6.69 -0.76
C MET A 1 20.16 7.21 -1.18
N LEU A 2 19.28 7.47 -0.20
CA LEU A 2 17.95 8.08 -0.41
C LEU A 2 17.59 9.08 0.70
N GLU A 3 18.25 8.98 1.86
CA GLU A 3 18.03 9.79 3.06
C GLU A 3 18.48 11.24 2.93
N LYS A 4 19.32 11.57 1.93
CA LYS A 4 19.76 12.96 1.68
C LYS A 4 18.65 13.88 1.18
N PHE A 5 17.52 13.32 0.74
CA PHE A 5 16.38 14.08 0.25
C PHE A 5 15.35 14.20 1.38
N GLU A 6 14.99 15.43 1.72
CA GLU A 6 13.95 15.70 2.70
C GLU A 6 12.59 15.17 2.20
N ARG A 7 11.82 14.52 3.10
CA ARG A 7 10.49 13.98 2.80
C ARG A 7 9.49 14.54 3.78
N ILE A 8 8.46 15.19 3.25
CA ILE A 8 7.33 15.66 4.04
C ILE A 8 6.35 14.49 4.21
N LYS A 9 5.94 14.21 5.44
CA LYS A 9 4.94 13.18 5.73
C LYS A 9 3.54 13.74 5.45
N LEU A 10 3.00 13.43 4.27
CA LEU A 10 1.65 13.84 3.86
C LEU A 10 0.56 12.84 4.26
N GLY A 11 0.93 11.70 4.86
CA GLY A 11 -0.02 10.66 5.26
C GLY A 11 0.54 9.66 6.28
N HIS A 12 -0.25 8.63 6.56
CA HIS A 12 0.09 7.53 7.46
C HIS A 12 0.89 6.46 6.71
N PHE A 13 2.15 6.31 7.10
CA PHE A 13 3.06 5.32 6.53
C PHE A 13 3.72 4.50 7.64
N PRO A 14 4.07 3.21 7.40
CA PRO A 14 3.82 2.44 6.18
C PRO A 14 2.34 2.04 6.01
N THR A 15 1.92 1.84 4.77
CA THR A 15 0.57 1.35 4.46
C THR A 15 0.47 -0.18 4.62
N PRO A 16 -0.69 -0.73 5.04
CA PRO A 16 -0.86 -2.17 5.23
C PRO A 16 -0.58 -3.00 3.97
N ILE A 17 -0.12 -4.24 4.17
CA ILE A 17 -0.06 -5.27 3.12
C ILE A 17 -1.03 -6.38 3.49
N GLU A 18 -1.97 -6.69 2.60
CA GLU A 18 -3.03 -7.67 2.84
C GLU A 18 -2.94 -8.84 1.86
N HIS A 19 -3.15 -10.06 2.36
CA HIS A 19 -3.23 -11.27 1.53
C HIS A 19 -4.66 -11.47 1.03
N LEU A 20 -4.85 -11.48 -0.28
CA LEU A 20 -6.14 -11.67 -0.92
C LEU A 20 -6.42 -13.17 -1.07
N LYS A 21 -6.68 -13.85 0.05
CA LYS A 21 -6.89 -15.31 0.14
C LYS A 21 -7.96 -15.81 -0.82
N ASN A 22 -9.09 -15.11 -0.91
CA ASN A 22 -10.20 -15.51 -1.77
C ASN A 22 -9.86 -15.38 -3.25
N ILE A 23 -9.14 -14.32 -3.65
CA ILE A 23 -8.69 -14.14 -5.03
C ILE A 23 -7.63 -15.19 -5.38
N SER A 24 -6.65 -15.39 -4.50
CA SER A 24 -5.62 -16.42 -4.69
C SER A 24 -6.23 -17.80 -4.89
N LYS A 25 -7.22 -18.16 -4.05
CA LYS A 25 -7.97 -19.41 -4.15
C LYS A 25 -8.76 -19.50 -5.46
N TYR A 26 -9.48 -18.44 -5.82
CA TYR A 26 -10.30 -18.39 -7.04
C TYR A 26 -9.44 -18.59 -8.31
N LEU A 27 -8.27 -17.97 -8.36
CA LEU A 27 -7.35 -18.08 -9.50
C LEU A 27 -6.62 -19.43 -9.56
N GLY A 28 -6.69 -20.25 -8.50
CA GLY A 28 -5.95 -21.52 -8.40
C GLY A 28 -4.44 -21.36 -8.56
N GLY A 29 -3.91 -20.15 -8.33
CA GLY A 29 -2.59 -19.72 -8.74
C GLY A 29 -1.77 -19.11 -7.60
N PRO A 30 -0.96 -18.07 -7.87
CA PRO A 30 -0.03 -17.53 -6.88
C PRO A 30 -0.74 -16.87 -5.70
N ASN A 31 0.00 -16.67 -4.61
CA ASN A 31 -0.47 -15.84 -3.50
C ASN A 31 -0.51 -14.37 -3.92
N VAL A 32 -1.71 -13.80 -3.98
CA VAL A 32 -1.96 -12.40 -4.36
C VAL A 32 -1.99 -11.53 -3.12
N PHE A 33 -1.15 -10.49 -3.10
CA PHE A 33 -1.13 -9.48 -2.03
C PHE A 33 -1.41 -8.09 -2.60
N ILE A 34 -1.95 -7.20 -1.76
CA ILE A 34 -2.13 -5.79 -2.07
C ILE A 34 -1.44 -4.93 -1.01
N LYS A 35 -0.68 -3.93 -1.47
CA LYS A 35 -0.20 -2.83 -0.62
C LYS A 35 -1.21 -1.70 -0.68
N ARG A 36 -1.79 -1.34 0.46
CA ARG A 36 -2.95 -0.43 0.58
C ARG A 36 -2.55 1.04 0.48
N ASP A 37 -2.01 1.45 -0.66
CA ASP A 37 -1.63 2.85 -0.90
C ASP A 37 -2.83 3.79 -0.98
N ASP A 38 -4.04 3.24 -1.12
CA ASP A 38 -5.31 3.93 -0.90
C ASP A 38 -5.53 4.35 0.57
N CYS A 39 -4.80 3.79 1.54
CA CYS A 39 -4.99 4.06 2.96
C CYS A 39 -3.98 5.05 3.57
N THR A 40 -3.47 6.02 2.80
CA THR A 40 -2.54 7.05 3.33
C THR A 40 -3.23 8.16 4.14
N GLY A 41 -4.55 8.32 4.04
CA GLY A 41 -5.39 9.07 4.99
C GLY A 41 -5.71 10.54 4.67
N LEU A 42 -4.85 11.26 3.94
CA LEU A 42 -5.11 12.67 3.60
C LEU A 42 -6.13 12.79 2.45
N ALA A 43 -7.31 13.38 2.71
CA ALA A 43 -8.33 13.60 1.68
C ALA A 43 -8.59 12.33 0.82
N THR A 44 -8.78 11.19 1.50
CA THR A 44 -8.89 9.81 0.96
C THR A 44 -7.58 9.11 0.62
N GLY A 45 -6.45 9.81 0.65
CA GLY A 45 -5.13 9.25 0.48
C GLY A 45 -4.81 8.88 -0.96
N GLY A 46 -4.09 7.78 -1.16
CA GLY A 46 -3.66 7.31 -2.47
C GLY A 46 -2.19 7.60 -2.75
N ASN A 47 -1.74 7.13 -3.91
CA ASN A 47 -0.35 7.22 -4.35
C ASN A 47 0.14 8.63 -4.72
N LYS A 48 -0.72 9.65 -4.62
CA LYS A 48 -0.38 11.07 -4.86
C LYS A 48 -0.22 11.85 -3.55
N THR A 49 -0.39 11.17 -2.42
CA THR A 49 -0.12 11.68 -1.08
C THR A 49 1.31 11.33 -0.71
#